data_AF-A0A2V7U208-F1
#
_entry.id   AF-A0A2V7U208-F1
#
_cell.length_a   1.000
_cell.length_b   1.000
_cell.length_c   1.000
_cell.angle_alpha   90.00
_cell.angle_beta   90.00
_cell.angle_gamma   90.00
#
_symmetry.space_group_name_H-M   'P 1'
#
loop_
_entity.id
_entity.type
_entity.pdbx_description
1 polymer ?
#
loop_
_entity_poly.entity_id
_entity_poly.type
_entity_poly.pdbx_seq_one_letter_code
_entity_poly.pdbx_strand_id
1 'polypeptide(L)'
;MRSRDGFSSGRSALATLVIFLTTVGSARAANRRFALTGWDAAAVDRARSGAVRRLQDARCQSVFSEFRDAQGRTIQENLDDWRMSAAHYLLMLPFLDGSREPLCRKARTALVTVPGVKRVMVCATFSDFQLRQPHLAESMVIHEVLHTLGLGENPPSSLEITARVESRCR
;
A
#
# COMPACT_ATOMS: atom_id res chain seq x y z
N MET A 1 -77.07 7.45 40.67
CA MET A 1 -77.54 7.71 39.28
C MET A 1 -76.86 8.99 38.81
N ARG A 2 -76.07 8.91 37.71
CA ARG A 2 -75.41 9.95 36.88
C ARG A 2 -75.04 11.33 37.46
N SER A 3 -73.75 11.69 37.31
CA SER A 3 -73.20 12.81 36.49
C SER A 3 -71.80 13.20 37.03
N ARG A 4 -70.71 13.08 36.22
CA ARG A 4 -70.05 14.16 35.42
C ARG A 4 -69.46 15.26 36.33
N ASP A 5 -68.18 15.66 36.31
CA ASP A 5 -67.14 15.79 35.28
C ASP A 5 -65.73 15.89 35.91
N GLY A 6 -64.65 15.80 35.13
CA GLY A 6 -63.32 16.28 35.57
C GLY A 6 -62.13 15.77 34.76
N PHE A 7 -61.61 16.60 33.86
CA PHE A 7 -60.64 16.32 32.79
C PHE A 7 -59.17 16.57 33.21
N SER A 8 -58.23 16.13 32.35
CA SER A 8 -56.82 16.55 32.22
C SER A 8 -55.80 15.79 33.08
N SER A 9 -54.66 15.28 32.60
CA SER A 9 -53.88 15.58 31.40
C SER A 9 -52.97 14.39 31.08
N GLY A 10 -53.16 13.74 29.93
CA GLY A 10 -52.19 12.80 29.39
C GLY A 10 -50.94 13.55 28.91
N ARG A 11 -49.79 13.34 29.56
CA ARG A 11 -48.51 13.80 29.02
C ARG A 11 -48.06 12.79 27.97
N SER A 12 -48.38 13.06 26.71
CA SER A 12 -47.75 12.38 25.57
C SER A 12 -46.24 12.67 25.61
N ALA A 13 -45.45 11.68 25.99
CA ALA A 13 -44.02 11.71 25.78
C ALA A 13 -43.75 11.52 24.28
N LEU A 14 -43.56 12.62 23.56
CA LEU A 14 -42.99 12.60 22.23
C LEU A 14 -41.54 12.10 22.36
N ALA A 15 -41.34 10.81 22.14
CA ALA A 15 -40.01 10.23 21.94
C ALA A 15 -39.49 10.73 20.60
N THR A 16 -38.69 11.80 20.63
CA THR A 16 -37.99 12.30 19.45
C THR A 16 -36.93 11.28 19.04
N LEU A 17 -37.28 10.39 18.12
CA LEU A 17 -36.35 9.48 17.47
C LEU A 17 -35.41 10.32 16.59
N VAL A 18 -34.27 10.74 17.14
CA VAL A 18 -33.18 11.35 16.36
C VAL A 18 -32.54 10.25 15.53
N ILE A 19 -32.96 10.15 14.27
CA ILE A 19 -32.34 9.27 13.27
C ILE A 19 -30.98 9.90 12.93
N PHE A 20 -29.89 9.36 13.49
CA PHE A 20 -28.54 9.63 13.00
C PHE A 20 -28.40 9.03 11.59
N LEU A 21 -28.55 9.84 10.54
CA LEU A 21 -28.11 9.46 9.20
C LEU A 21 -26.58 9.36 9.20
N THR A 22 -26.06 8.15 9.39
CA THR A 22 -24.63 7.88 9.23
C THR A 22 -24.28 7.92 7.74
N THR A 23 -23.63 8.99 7.30
CA THR A 23 -23.10 9.10 5.93
C THR A 23 -21.85 8.22 5.79
N VAL A 24 -22.03 6.90 5.65
CA VAL A 24 -20.93 5.92 5.44
C VAL A 24 -20.49 5.85 3.95
N GLY A 25 -20.66 6.94 3.19
CA GLY A 25 -20.58 6.92 1.71
C GLY A 25 -19.23 7.29 1.08
N SER A 26 -18.36 8.04 1.76
CA SER A 26 -17.24 8.71 1.07
C SER A 26 -16.00 7.84 0.89
N ALA A 27 -15.70 6.92 1.81
CA ALA A 27 -14.49 6.11 1.77
C ALA A 27 -14.49 5.06 0.65
N ARG A 28 -15.64 4.45 0.36
CA ARG A 28 -15.77 3.40 -0.69
C ARG A 28 -15.58 3.95 -2.10
N ALA A 29 -16.06 5.16 -2.38
CA ALA A 29 -15.93 5.81 -3.68
C ALA A 29 -14.49 6.31 -3.93
N ALA A 30 -13.81 6.83 -2.89
CA ALA A 30 -12.41 7.21 -2.99
C ALA A 30 -11.50 6.00 -3.27
N ASN A 31 -11.78 4.84 -2.64
CA ASN A 31 -10.97 3.63 -2.82
C ASN A 31 -11.05 3.04 -4.24
N ARG A 32 -12.20 3.20 -4.92
CA ARG A 32 -12.33 2.78 -6.33
C ARG A 32 -11.47 3.60 -7.30
N ARG A 33 -11.15 4.85 -6.97
CA ARG A 33 -10.38 5.74 -7.87
C ARG A 33 -8.92 5.33 -8.03
N PHE A 34 -8.43 4.48 -7.14
CA PHE A 34 -7.07 3.96 -7.13
C PHE A 34 -7.01 2.43 -7.28
N ALA A 35 -8.14 1.81 -7.60
CA ALA A 35 -8.21 0.37 -7.81
C ALA A 35 -7.51 0.01 -9.13
N LEU A 36 -6.67 -1.02 -9.09
CA LEU A 36 -6.04 -1.57 -10.28
C LEU A 36 -7.08 -2.21 -11.20
N THR A 37 -6.81 -2.18 -12.50
CA THR A 37 -7.55 -3.00 -13.47
C THR A 37 -7.26 -4.48 -13.25
N GLY A 38 -8.09 -5.38 -13.79
CA GLY A 38 -7.88 -6.83 -13.60
C GLY A 38 -6.53 -7.33 -14.12
N TRP A 39 -6.01 -6.75 -15.21
CA TRP A 39 -4.72 -7.12 -15.79
C TRP A 39 -3.55 -6.64 -14.93
N ASP A 40 -3.58 -5.40 -14.46
CA ASP A 40 -2.53 -4.84 -13.60
C ASP A 40 -2.54 -5.48 -12.22
N ALA A 41 -3.73 -5.75 -11.66
CA ALA A 41 -3.87 -6.48 -10.40
C ALA A 41 -3.22 -7.87 -10.48
N ALA A 42 -3.50 -8.63 -11.55
CA ALA A 42 -2.91 -9.95 -11.74
C ALA A 42 -1.38 -9.90 -11.92
N ALA A 43 -0.85 -8.88 -12.61
CA ALA A 43 0.59 -8.67 -12.73
C ALA A 43 1.24 -8.35 -11.37
N VAL A 44 0.64 -7.46 -10.60
CA VAL A 44 1.09 -7.13 -9.23
C VAL A 44 1.06 -8.36 -8.34
N ASP A 45 -0.02 -9.15 -8.37
CA ASP A 45 -0.14 -10.35 -7.54
C ASP A 45 0.96 -11.38 -7.85
N ARG A 46 1.30 -11.57 -9.13
CA ARG A 46 2.41 -12.44 -9.55
C ARG A 46 3.76 -11.93 -9.03
N ALA A 47 4.08 -10.66 -9.28
CA ALA A 47 5.34 -10.05 -8.86
C ALA A 47 5.47 -10.00 -7.32
N ARG A 48 4.39 -9.66 -6.62
CA ARG A 48 4.32 -9.69 -5.16
C ARG A 48 4.56 -11.09 -4.62
N SER A 49 3.89 -12.10 -5.17
CA SER A 49 4.05 -13.49 -4.72
C SER A 49 5.48 -13.98 -4.90
N GLY A 50 6.13 -13.63 -6.01
CA GLY A 50 7.54 -13.94 -6.25
C GLY A 50 8.49 -13.21 -5.30
N ALA A 51 8.28 -11.92 -5.10
CA ALA A 51 9.03 -11.13 -4.12
C ALA A 51 8.89 -11.68 -2.70
N VAL A 52 7.67 -12.06 -2.27
CA VAL A 52 7.44 -12.70 -0.96
C VAL A 52 8.22 -13.99 -0.82
N ARG A 53 8.22 -14.88 -1.84
CA ARG A 53 9.02 -16.11 -1.82
C ARG A 53 10.51 -15.81 -1.68
N ARG A 54 11.03 -14.83 -2.42
CA ARG A 54 12.45 -14.45 -2.34
C ARG A 54 12.81 -13.89 -0.96
N LEU A 55 11.92 -13.10 -0.35
CA LEU A 55 12.10 -12.58 1.01
C LEU A 55 12.05 -13.66 2.11
N GLN A 56 11.74 -14.92 1.80
CA GLN A 56 11.90 -16.03 2.76
C GLN A 56 13.37 -16.45 2.91
N ASP A 57 14.23 -16.10 1.96
CA ASP A 57 15.65 -16.39 2.00
C ASP A 57 16.43 -15.33 2.82
N ALA A 58 17.30 -15.79 3.72
CA ALA A 58 18.07 -14.91 4.61
C ALA A 58 19.06 -13.99 3.86
N ARG A 59 19.62 -14.44 2.73
CA ARG A 59 20.47 -13.59 1.88
C ARG A 59 19.65 -12.49 1.22
N CYS A 60 18.41 -12.78 0.81
CA CYS A 60 17.52 -11.73 0.30
C CYS A 60 17.17 -10.73 1.40
N GLN A 61 16.84 -11.20 2.61
CA GLN A 61 16.55 -10.34 3.76
C GLN A 61 17.71 -9.42 4.15
N SER A 62 18.97 -9.81 3.90
CA SER A 62 20.13 -8.99 4.25
C SER A 62 20.13 -7.62 3.57
N VAL A 63 19.42 -7.45 2.45
CA VAL A 63 19.34 -6.16 1.74
C VAL A 63 18.75 -5.04 2.61
N PHE A 64 17.88 -5.37 3.56
CA PHE A 64 17.24 -4.39 4.46
C PHE A 64 18.22 -3.82 5.49
N SER A 65 19.30 -4.53 5.80
CA SER A 65 20.36 -4.06 6.70
C SER A 65 21.47 -3.28 5.97
N GLU A 66 21.49 -3.30 4.63
CA GLU A 66 22.52 -2.63 3.82
C GLU A 66 22.19 -1.16 3.51
N PHE A 67 20.91 -0.80 3.58
CA PHE A 67 20.43 0.54 3.27
C PHE A 67 20.00 1.27 4.53
N ARG A 68 20.13 2.61 4.49
CA ARG A 68 19.74 3.50 5.57
C ARG A 68 18.74 4.56 5.09
N ASP A 69 17.84 4.96 5.96
CA ASP A 69 16.96 6.10 5.76
C ASP A 69 17.69 7.44 5.99
N ALA A 70 16.97 8.55 5.82
CA ALA A 70 17.51 9.89 6.02
C ALA A 70 17.91 10.22 7.47
N GLN A 71 17.47 9.40 8.44
CA GLN A 71 17.85 9.52 9.85
C GLN A 71 19.06 8.64 10.19
N GLY A 72 19.62 7.92 9.20
CA GLY A 72 20.76 7.05 9.37
C GLY A 72 20.40 5.68 9.96
N ARG A 73 19.12 5.37 10.16
CA ARG A 73 18.67 4.04 10.61
C ARG A 73 18.67 3.09 9.42
N THR A 74 19.01 1.83 9.65
CA THR A 74 18.84 0.79 8.65
C THR A 74 17.37 0.57 8.35
N ILE A 75 17.06 0.14 7.12
CA ILE A 75 15.68 -0.19 6.75
C ILE A 75 15.15 -1.38 7.57
N GLN A 76 16.03 -2.29 7.98
CA GLN A 76 15.70 -3.37 8.91
C GLN A 76 15.23 -2.85 10.27
N GLU A 77 15.92 -1.87 10.85
CA GLU A 77 15.48 -1.26 12.12
C GLU A 77 14.07 -0.65 12.02
N ASN A 78 13.70 -0.09 10.86
CA ASN A 78 12.35 0.47 10.65
C ASN A 78 11.26 -0.61 10.60
N LEU A 79 11.59 -1.82 10.13
CA LEU A 79 10.70 -2.99 10.18
C LEU A 79 10.58 -3.56 11.60
N ASP A 80 11.71 -3.61 12.32
CA ASP A 80 11.79 -4.16 13.66
C ASP A 80 10.97 -3.35 14.67
N ASP A 81 10.89 -2.02 14.51
CA ASP A 81 10.01 -1.14 15.30
C ASP A 81 8.53 -1.59 15.23
N TRP A 82 8.11 -2.09 14.07
CA TRP A 82 6.75 -2.60 13.87
C TRP A 82 6.62 -4.10 14.12
N ARG A 83 7.72 -4.77 14.52
CA ARG A 83 7.80 -6.22 14.73
C ARG A 83 7.30 -7.00 13.51
N MET A 84 7.66 -6.52 12.32
CA MET A 84 7.24 -7.12 11.05
C MET A 84 8.42 -7.66 10.28
N SER A 85 8.26 -8.83 9.65
CA SER A 85 9.18 -9.25 8.61
C SER A 85 8.91 -8.47 7.31
N ALA A 86 9.93 -8.34 6.47
CA ALA A 86 9.79 -7.71 5.15
C ALA A 86 8.70 -8.39 4.30
N ALA A 87 8.60 -9.72 4.35
CA ALA A 87 7.56 -10.48 3.65
C ALA A 87 6.14 -10.15 4.15
N HIS A 88 5.94 -10.06 5.47
CA HIS A 88 4.65 -9.68 6.05
C HIS A 88 4.31 -8.23 5.69
N TYR A 89 5.28 -7.31 5.82
CA TYR A 89 5.08 -5.93 5.42
C TYR A 89 4.66 -5.81 3.94
N LEU A 90 5.34 -6.51 3.03
CA LEU A 90 5.00 -6.53 1.61
C LEU A 90 3.58 -7.06 1.36
N LEU A 91 3.08 -8.04 2.13
CA LEU A 91 1.72 -8.55 1.98
C LEU A 91 0.64 -7.52 2.36
N MET A 92 0.94 -6.59 3.26
CA MET A 92 0.01 -5.54 3.67
C MET A 92 0.10 -4.26 2.85
N LEU A 93 1.20 -4.06 2.12
CA LEU A 93 1.49 -2.83 1.39
C LEU A 93 0.48 -2.55 0.25
N PRO A 94 -0.27 -1.46 0.23
CA PRO A 94 -1.20 -1.18 -0.87
C PRO A 94 -0.48 -0.92 -2.19
N PHE A 95 -0.92 -1.60 -3.26
CA PHE A 95 -0.57 -1.30 -4.64
C PHE A 95 -1.78 -0.66 -5.32
N LEU A 96 -1.60 0.54 -5.85
CA LEU A 96 -2.67 1.43 -6.31
C LEU A 96 -2.45 1.87 -7.75
N ASP A 97 -3.52 2.19 -8.48
CA ASP A 97 -3.41 2.76 -9.82
C ASP A 97 -2.68 4.11 -9.79
N GLY A 98 -1.51 4.15 -10.45
CA GLY A 98 -0.65 5.30 -10.61
C GLY A 98 -0.84 6.07 -11.91
N SER A 99 -1.84 5.74 -12.74
CA SER A 99 -2.08 6.37 -14.05
C SER A 99 -2.10 7.92 -14.03
N ARG A 100 -2.44 8.51 -12.88
CA ARG A 100 -2.51 9.96 -12.67
C ARG A 100 -1.20 10.59 -12.19
N GLU A 101 -0.26 9.80 -11.70
CA GLU A 101 1.02 10.27 -11.17
C GLU A 101 1.90 10.83 -12.31
N PRO A 102 2.51 12.01 -12.15
CA PRO A 102 3.37 12.60 -13.17
C PRO A 102 4.52 11.68 -13.60
N LEU A 103 5.09 10.93 -12.65
CA LEU A 103 6.18 9.98 -12.94
C LEU A 103 5.71 8.78 -13.77
N CYS A 104 4.47 8.31 -13.59
CA CYS A 104 3.92 7.23 -14.41
C CYS A 104 3.64 7.63 -15.86
N ARG A 105 3.63 8.93 -16.19
CA ARG A 105 3.51 9.40 -17.59
C ARG A 105 4.83 9.32 -18.35
N LYS A 106 5.95 9.05 -17.66
CA LYS A 106 7.24 8.80 -18.32
C LYS A 106 7.24 7.40 -18.90
N ALA A 107 7.68 7.26 -20.16
CA ALA A 107 7.47 6.07 -20.99
C ALA A 107 8.04 4.74 -20.47
N ARG A 108 8.86 4.74 -19.42
CA ARG A 108 9.56 3.55 -18.91
C ARG A 108 9.39 3.30 -17.41
N THR A 109 8.54 4.07 -16.74
CA THR A 109 8.32 3.91 -15.30
C THR A 109 7.25 2.86 -15.07
N ALA A 110 7.56 1.84 -14.27
CA ALA A 110 6.66 0.71 -14.01
C ALA A 110 6.02 0.81 -12.60
N LEU A 111 6.80 1.23 -11.60
CA LEU A 111 6.34 1.48 -10.24
C LEU A 111 6.87 2.84 -9.78
N VAL A 112 6.16 3.47 -8.84
CA VAL A 112 6.56 4.73 -8.20
C VAL A 112 6.17 4.69 -6.73
N THR A 113 7.08 5.14 -5.88
CA THR A 113 6.86 5.35 -4.45
C THR A 113 7.47 6.67 -4.00
N VAL A 114 6.89 7.27 -2.97
CA VAL A 114 7.51 8.37 -2.23
C VAL A 114 8.16 7.80 -0.97
N PRO A 115 9.43 8.10 -0.68
CA PRO A 115 10.11 7.59 0.52
C PRO A 115 9.29 7.77 1.79
N GLY A 116 9.14 6.70 2.57
CA GLY A 116 8.37 6.65 3.83
C GLY A 116 6.84 6.60 3.67
N VAL A 117 6.30 6.73 2.45
CA VAL A 117 4.86 6.61 2.20
C VAL A 117 4.52 5.15 1.95
N LYS A 118 3.60 4.60 2.77
CA LYS A 118 3.24 3.17 2.81
C LYS A 118 2.26 2.77 1.69
N ARG A 119 2.63 3.00 0.43
CA ARG A 119 1.91 2.54 -0.77
C ARG A 119 2.82 2.59 -2.00
N VAL A 120 2.52 1.76 -2.98
CA VAL A 120 3.19 1.76 -4.30
C VAL A 120 2.17 2.13 -5.36
N MET A 121 2.54 3.07 -6.23
CA MET A 121 1.73 3.45 -7.39
C MET A 121 2.19 2.64 -8.60
N VAL A 122 1.26 1.96 -9.24
CA VAL A 122 1.50 1.07 -10.38
C VAL A 122 1.26 1.84 -11.67
N CYS A 123 2.26 1.89 -12.54
CA CYS A 123 2.16 2.56 -13.82
C CYS A 123 1.70 1.59 -14.92
N ALA A 124 1.16 2.12 -16.02
CA ALA A 124 0.60 1.33 -17.11
C ALA A 124 1.58 0.35 -17.78
N THR A 125 2.89 0.57 -17.65
CA THR A 125 3.91 -0.31 -18.25
C THR A 125 4.19 -1.56 -17.42
N PHE A 126 3.71 -1.64 -16.17
CA PHE A 126 4.10 -2.70 -15.24
C PHE A 126 3.61 -4.08 -15.67
N SER A 127 2.40 -4.20 -16.19
CA SER A 127 1.83 -5.49 -16.60
C SER A 127 2.60 -6.13 -17.76
N ASP A 128 2.91 -5.35 -18.80
CA ASP A 128 3.77 -5.79 -19.90
C ASP A 128 5.21 -6.08 -19.42
N PHE A 129 5.76 -5.24 -18.53
CA PHE A 129 7.07 -5.46 -17.95
C PHE A 129 7.15 -6.76 -17.14
N GLN A 130 6.15 -7.05 -16.31
CA GLN A 130 6.08 -8.27 -15.50
C GLN A 130 6.01 -9.52 -16.37
N LEU A 131 5.33 -9.47 -17.51
CA LEU A 131 5.28 -10.59 -18.46
C LEU A 131 6.65 -10.84 -19.11
N ARG A 132 7.36 -9.77 -19.50
CA ARG A 132 8.65 -9.89 -20.20
C ARG A 132 9.83 -10.18 -19.27
N GLN A 133 9.81 -9.65 -18.04
CA GLN A 133 10.92 -9.71 -17.09
C GLN A 133 10.41 -9.98 -15.67
N PRO A 134 9.82 -11.17 -15.39
CA PRO A 134 9.16 -11.45 -14.12
C PRO A 134 10.11 -11.34 -12.92
N HIS A 135 11.34 -11.85 -13.04
CA HIS A 135 12.33 -11.76 -11.96
C HIS A 135 12.76 -10.32 -11.65
N LEU A 136 12.89 -9.46 -12.66
CA LEU A 136 13.20 -8.05 -12.44
C LEU A 136 11.99 -7.30 -11.85
N ALA A 137 10.77 -7.64 -12.26
CA ALA A 137 9.55 -7.06 -11.67
C ALA A 137 9.41 -7.39 -10.17
N GLU A 138 9.75 -8.61 -9.77
CA GLU A 138 9.83 -8.99 -8.35
C GLU A 138 10.91 -8.18 -7.60
N SER A 139 12.09 -7.99 -8.21
CA SER A 139 13.16 -7.14 -7.63
C SER A 139 12.69 -5.69 -7.49
N MET A 140 11.97 -5.16 -8.47
CA MET A 140 11.39 -3.82 -8.41
C MET A 140 10.35 -3.71 -7.29
N VAL A 141 9.53 -4.75 -7.05
CA VAL A 141 8.61 -4.75 -5.90
C VAL A 141 9.36 -4.64 -4.57
N ILE A 142 10.47 -5.37 -4.40
CA ILE A 142 11.31 -5.28 -3.20
C ILE A 142 11.99 -3.90 -3.11
N HIS A 143 12.45 -3.36 -4.24
CA HIS A 143 12.99 -2.01 -4.34
C HIS A 143 11.99 -0.96 -3.83
N GLU A 144 10.74 -1.00 -4.30
CA GLU A 144 9.71 -0.07 -3.83
C GLU A 144 9.43 -0.25 -2.33
N VAL A 145 9.44 -1.48 -1.82
CA VAL A 145 9.32 -1.75 -0.38
C VAL A 145 10.38 -0.98 0.41
N LEU A 146 11.64 -0.98 -0.03
CA LEU A 146 12.71 -0.22 0.63
C LEU A 146 12.37 1.28 0.68
N HIS A 147 11.87 1.85 -0.41
CA HIS A 147 11.42 3.24 -0.44
C HIS A 147 10.27 3.51 0.52
N THR A 148 9.25 2.65 0.56
CA THR A 148 8.13 2.83 1.50
C THR A 148 8.56 2.80 2.96
N LEU A 149 9.69 2.14 3.27
CA LEU A 149 10.30 2.07 4.60
C LEU A 149 11.29 3.20 4.90
N GLY A 150 11.43 4.16 3.98
CA GLY A 150 12.18 5.40 4.21
C GLY A 150 13.50 5.51 3.45
N LEU A 151 13.87 4.51 2.62
CA LEU A 151 15.04 4.65 1.76
C LEU A 151 14.84 5.83 0.79
N GLY A 152 15.76 6.79 0.79
CA GLY A 152 15.79 7.88 -0.18
C GLY A 152 16.34 7.44 -1.54
N GLU A 153 16.45 8.38 -2.46
CA GLU A 153 17.16 8.19 -3.73
C GLU A 153 18.30 9.22 -3.86
N ASN A 154 19.40 8.79 -4.47
CA ASN A 154 20.55 9.60 -4.88
C ASN A 154 21.21 10.40 -3.73
N PRO A 155 22.11 9.76 -2.94
CA PRO A 155 22.58 8.37 -3.03
C PRO A 155 21.82 7.36 -2.14
N PRO A 156 21.77 6.05 -2.50
CA PRO A 156 22.18 5.44 -3.77
C PRO A 156 21.16 5.69 -4.90
N SER A 157 21.58 5.52 -6.16
CA SER A 157 20.68 5.65 -7.30
C SER A 157 19.71 4.46 -7.44
N SER A 158 18.58 4.69 -8.11
CA SER A 158 17.57 3.64 -8.33
C SER A 158 18.14 2.37 -9.01
N LEU A 159 19.09 2.56 -9.93
CA LEU A 159 19.79 1.45 -10.60
C LEU A 159 20.67 0.65 -9.61
N GLU A 160 21.40 1.34 -8.74
CA GLU A 160 22.24 0.69 -7.73
C GLU A 160 21.41 -0.07 -6.70
N ILE A 161 20.27 0.50 -6.28
CA ILE A 161 19.33 -0.18 -5.37
C ILE A 161 18.82 -1.45 -6.03
N THR A 162 18.34 -1.36 -7.27
CA THR A 162 17.80 -2.53 -8.01
C THR A 162 18.86 -3.60 -8.20
N ALA A 163 20.06 -3.23 -8.65
CA ALA A 163 21.17 -4.18 -8.81
C ALA A 163 21.55 -4.85 -7.49
N ARG A 164 21.47 -4.12 -6.37
CA ARG A 164 21.72 -4.71 -5.05
C ARG A 164 20.65 -5.71 -4.66
N VAL A 165 19.37 -5.40 -4.89
CA VAL A 165 18.26 -6.33 -4.66
C VAL A 165 18.43 -7.59 -5.50
N GLU A 166 18.73 -7.48 -6.79
CA GLU A 166 18.97 -8.64 -7.67
C GLU A 166 20.15 -9.50 -7.21
N SER A 167 21.20 -8.88 -6.70
CA SER A 167 22.38 -9.58 -6.17
C SER A 167 22.06 -10.40 -4.91
N ARG A 168 21.15 -9.92 -4.06
CA ARG A 168 20.79 -10.55 -2.78
C ARG A 168 19.66 -11.55 -2.89
N CYS A 169 18.68 -11.26 -3.73
CA CYS A 169 17.45 -12.01 -3.84
C CYS A 169 17.45 -12.88 -5.10
N ARG A 170 18.33 -13.87 -5.25
CA ARG A 170 18.32 -14.72 -6.46
C ARG A 170 17.24 -15.80 -6.42
#